data_AF-A0A943S552-F1
#
_entry.id   AF-A0A943S552-F1
#
_cell.length_a   1.000
_cell.length_b   1.000
_cell.length_c   1.000
_cell.angle_alpha   90.00
_cell.angle_beta   90.00
_cell.angle_gamma   90.00
#
_symmetry.space_group_name_H-M   'P 1'
#
loop_
_entity.id
_entity.type
_entity.pdbx_description
1 polymer ?
#
loop_
_entity_poly.entity_id
_entity_poly.type
_entity_poly.pdbx_seq_one_letter_code
_entity_poly.pdbx_strand_id
1 'polypeptide(L)'
;MKKNDDYIKRAAAVVPSERQLKWHELEFYAFIHFGMNTFTNSEWGNGNDDPVLFNPEKLNANQWAAAVRAAGMKAIILTCKHHDGFCLWPSEYTDYSVKKSKWKDGQGDVVRECAEACKKFGLKFGVYLSPWDRHDPRYGEGEAYNKYFKNQLRELLTNYGDIFCVWFDGACGEGKNGRKQEYDWQGYYDLIRECQPEAVISVTGPDVRWCGNEAGVCRKSEWNVVPYYYSNQELIAAASQQTAEKPPKRISATTLDLGSRKAIKNVSKLIWYPAEVDVSIRKGWFYHFNEDYEVKPLSKLMEIYYNSVGANASLLLNIPPNKDGLFAQRDVETLLAMGAQLQIDFNEDLADDSIMADSCHLDEEHRGQMALTHTTDEYWHSGFDPDHATLTLDLGDDYDIDKIVLSEHIATGQQIEKFSLYGQINGKWKKIFAGTVIGSKRICRFEEARMQYIKLVIEETRCFATIARFEAY
;
A
#
# COMPACT_ATOMS: atom_id res chain seq x y z
N MET A 1 1.75 -5.64 39.39
CA MET A 1 2.04 -5.15 38.02
C MET A 1 3.54 -4.96 37.87
N LYS A 2 4.21 -5.79 37.06
CA LYS A 2 5.67 -5.69 36.86
C LYS A 2 5.96 -4.48 35.97
N LYS A 3 7.01 -3.72 36.29
CA LYS A 3 7.50 -2.51 35.59
C LYS A 3 7.81 -2.67 34.07
N ASN A 4 7.53 -3.82 33.45
CA ASN A 4 7.84 -4.15 32.05
C ASN A 4 6.63 -4.07 31.09
N ASP A 5 5.41 -3.76 31.55
CA ASP A 5 4.21 -3.78 30.69
C ASP A 5 3.85 -2.43 30.04
N ASP A 6 4.54 -1.34 30.41
CA ASP A 6 4.16 0.01 29.98
C ASP A 6 4.33 0.22 28.47
N TYR A 7 5.41 -0.28 27.87
CA TYR A 7 5.65 -0.09 26.43
C TYR A 7 4.73 -0.92 25.53
N ILE A 8 4.22 -2.05 26.02
CA ILE A 8 3.24 -2.87 25.29
C ILE A 8 1.89 -2.16 25.26
N LYS A 9 1.45 -1.60 26.40
CA LYS A 9 0.22 -0.78 26.45
C LYS A 9 0.30 0.43 25.53
N ARG A 10 1.46 1.12 25.50
CA ARG A 10 1.68 2.22 24.55
C ARG A 10 1.58 1.75 23.10
N ALA A 11 2.13 0.59 22.76
CA ALA A 11 2.05 0.03 21.40
C ALA A 11 0.62 -0.39 21.02
N ALA A 12 -0.11 -1.00 21.96
CA ALA A 12 -1.52 -1.36 21.81
C ALA A 12 -2.43 -0.14 21.61
N ALA A 13 -2.08 1.02 22.18
CA ALA A 13 -2.85 2.25 22.06
C ALA A 13 -2.57 3.04 20.77
N VAL A 14 -1.64 2.60 19.92
CA VAL A 14 -1.38 3.26 18.63
C VAL A 14 -2.42 2.83 17.61
N VAL A 15 -3.14 3.81 17.06
CA VAL A 15 -4.25 3.61 16.11
C VAL A 15 -3.98 4.36 14.81
N PRO A 16 -4.54 3.89 13.67
CA PRO A 16 -4.53 4.64 12.41
C PRO A 16 -5.28 5.97 12.56
N SER A 17 -4.87 6.96 11.77
CA SER A 17 -5.72 8.12 11.49
C SER A 17 -6.83 7.77 10.49
N GLU A 18 -7.88 8.58 10.41
CA GLU A 18 -9.00 8.40 9.46
C GLU A 18 -8.55 8.19 8.01
N ARG A 19 -7.59 8.98 7.54
CA ARG A 19 -7.02 8.81 6.18
C ARG A 19 -6.32 7.46 6.00
N GLN A 20 -5.69 6.93 7.04
CA GLN A 20 -5.05 5.61 7.00
C GLN A 20 -6.08 4.48 7.08
N LEU A 21 -7.19 4.65 7.80
CA LEU A 21 -8.32 3.72 7.78
C LEU A 21 -8.91 3.61 6.37
N LYS A 22 -9.26 4.75 5.75
CA LYS A 22 -9.73 4.81 4.35
C LYS A 22 -8.73 4.24 3.35
N TRP A 23 -7.43 4.42 3.61
CA TRP A 23 -6.38 3.85 2.79
C TRP A 23 -6.30 2.31 2.92
N HIS A 24 -6.45 1.76 4.13
CA HIS A 24 -6.48 0.31 4.34
C HIS A 24 -7.63 -0.37 3.58
N GLU A 25 -8.78 0.30 3.47
CA GLU A 25 -9.92 -0.17 2.68
C GLU A 25 -9.63 -0.30 1.17
N LEU A 26 -8.61 0.39 0.66
CA LEU A 26 -8.21 0.29 -0.73
C LEU A 26 -7.58 -1.07 -1.04
N GLU A 27 -6.92 -1.70 -0.07
CA GLU A 27 -6.20 -2.97 -0.15
C GLU A 27 -5.12 -3.02 -1.24
N PHE A 28 -5.47 -2.89 -2.51
CA PHE A 28 -4.56 -2.88 -3.64
C PHE A 28 -5.02 -1.94 -4.77
N TYR A 29 -4.04 -1.34 -5.42
CA TYR A 29 -4.26 -0.31 -6.44
C TYR A 29 -3.10 -0.25 -7.43
N ALA A 30 -3.29 0.50 -8.52
CA ALA A 30 -2.34 0.56 -9.62
C ALA A 30 -1.36 1.71 -9.49
N PHE A 31 -0.14 1.47 -9.96
CA PHE A 31 0.83 2.50 -10.30
C PHE A 31 0.94 2.61 -11.83
N ILE A 32 1.09 3.82 -12.35
CA ILE A 32 1.28 4.04 -13.78
C ILE A 32 2.53 4.88 -13.97
N HIS A 33 3.63 4.20 -14.31
CA HIS A 33 4.84 4.83 -14.84
C HIS A 33 4.67 5.07 -16.34
N PHE A 34 4.52 6.34 -16.68
CA PHE A 34 4.40 6.80 -18.06
C PHE A 34 5.10 8.15 -18.20
N GLY A 35 5.75 8.39 -19.34
CA GLY A 35 6.43 9.67 -19.56
C GLY A 35 7.56 9.55 -20.58
N MET A 36 8.50 10.49 -20.53
CA MET A 36 9.62 10.58 -21.48
C MET A 36 10.39 9.25 -21.59
N ASN A 37 10.57 8.57 -20.46
CA ASN A 37 11.26 7.29 -20.33
C ASN A 37 10.63 6.15 -21.16
N THR A 38 9.31 6.17 -21.36
CA THR A 38 8.62 5.26 -22.28
C THR A 38 9.11 5.46 -23.72
N PHE A 39 9.35 6.71 -24.14
CA PHE A 39 9.75 7.05 -25.51
C PHE A 39 11.24 6.84 -25.74
N THR A 40 12.06 7.05 -24.72
CA THR A 40 13.52 6.87 -24.76
C THR A 40 13.98 5.46 -24.34
N ASN A 41 13.04 4.57 -24.01
CA ASN A 41 13.32 3.18 -23.60
C ASN A 41 14.33 3.13 -22.44
N SER A 42 14.09 3.94 -21.40
CA SER A 42 14.93 4.05 -20.22
C SER A 42 14.10 3.81 -18.96
N GLU A 43 14.72 3.30 -17.90
CA GLU A 43 14.08 3.29 -16.57
C GLU A 43 14.27 4.66 -15.90
N TRP A 44 15.49 5.20 -15.97
CA TRP A 44 15.85 6.52 -15.43
C TRP A 44 16.36 7.43 -16.55
N GLY A 45 15.50 8.33 -17.04
CA GLY A 45 15.87 9.33 -18.05
C GLY A 45 16.93 10.31 -17.55
N ASN A 46 17.63 10.93 -18.50
CA ASN A 46 18.82 11.75 -18.20
C ASN A 46 18.50 13.22 -17.87
N GLY A 47 17.28 13.67 -18.17
CA GLY A 47 16.80 15.05 -17.95
C GLY A 47 17.02 16.04 -19.09
N ASN A 48 17.56 15.59 -20.23
CA ASN A 48 17.89 16.44 -21.39
C ASN A 48 17.23 15.95 -22.69
N ASP A 49 16.33 14.97 -22.61
CA ASP A 49 15.65 14.42 -23.77
C ASP A 49 14.70 15.45 -24.38
N ASP A 50 14.67 15.60 -25.71
CA ASP A 50 13.85 16.62 -26.34
C ASP A 50 12.34 16.37 -26.10
N PRO A 51 11.58 17.33 -25.51
CA PRO A 51 10.14 17.21 -25.31
C PRO A 51 9.34 16.74 -26.53
N VAL A 52 9.81 17.01 -27.75
CA VAL A 52 9.15 16.58 -28.99
C VAL A 52 9.11 15.06 -29.18
N LEU A 53 9.92 14.30 -28.43
CA LEU A 53 9.91 12.84 -28.42
C LEU A 53 8.65 12.28 -27.76
N PHE A 54 8.04 13.02 -26.85
CA PHE A 54 6.81 12.62 -26.19
C PHE A 54 5.62 12.83 -27.13
N ASN A 55 5.10 11.74 -27.71
CA ASN A 55 3.97 11.79 -28.64
C ASN A 55 3.10 10.53 -28.62
N PRO A 56 2.33 10.25 -27.55
CA PRO A 56 1.41 9.11 -27.51
C PRO A 56 0.12 9.39 -28.29
N GLU A 57 0.15 9.09 -29.59
CA GLU A 57 -0.94 9.42 -30.53
C GLU A 57 -2.29 8.78 -30.18
N LYS A 58 -2.28 7.65 -29.48
CA LYS A 58 -3.50 6.88 -29.15
C LYS A 58 -3.75 6.82 -27.64
N LEU A 59 -3.19 7.76 -26.88
CA LEU A 59 -3.34 7.79 -25.42
C LEU A 59 -4.82 7.65 -25.04
N ASN A 60 -5.11 6.69 -24.18
CA ASN A 60 -6.45 6.45 -23.70
C ASN A 60 -6.46 6.05 -22.22
N ALA A 61 -6.52 7.05 -21.34
CA ALA A 61 -6.58 6.81 -19.91
C ALA A 61 -7.86 6.05 -19.46
N ASN A 62 -8.95 6.08 -20.25
CA ASN A 62 -10.11 5.24 -19.97
C ASN A 62 -9.79 3.75 -20.13
N GLN A 63 -8.89 3.37 -21.05
CA GLN A 63 -8.45 1.99 -21.19
C GLN A 63 -7.61 1.55 -19.98
N TRP A 64 -6.78 2.43 -19.43
CA TRP A 64 -6.05 2.17 -18.19
C TRP A 64 -7.01 1.94 -17.04
N ALA A 65 -7.92 2.90 -16.80
CA ALA A 65 -8.90 2.83 -15.71
C ALA A 65 -9.83 1.60 -15.82
N ALA A 66 -10.26 1.25 -17.04
CA ALA A 66 -11.07 0.06 -17.27
C ALA A 66 -10.32 -1.24 -16.89
N ALA A 67 -9.06 -1.38 -17.31
CA ALA A 67 -8.25 -2.56 -17.01
C ALA A 67 -7.92 -2.67 -15.51
N VAL A 68 -7.57 -1.55 -14.87
CA VAL A 68 -7.32 -1.47 -13.41
C VAL A 68 -8.56 -1.89 -12.63
N ARG A 69 -9.73 -1.30 -12.96
CA ARG A 69 -10.99 -1.68 -12.31
C ARG A 69 -11.34 -3.15 -12.54
N ALA A 70 -11.13 -3.67 -13.75
CA ALA A 70 -11.44 -5.06 -14.07
C ALA A 70 -10.56 -6.05 -13.29
N ALA A 71 -9.36 -5.66 -12.85
CA ALA A 71 -8.53 -6.43 -11.94
C ALA A 71 -8.95 -6.36 -10.46
N GLY A 72 -10.00 -5.59 -10.13
CA GLY A 72 -10.49 -5.39 -8.76
C GLY A 72 -9.79 -4.27 -7.98
N MET A 73 -8.85 -3.55 -8.58
CA MET A 73 -8.13 -2.44 -7.94
C MET A 73 -9.03 -1.23 -7.70
N LYS A 74 -8.75 -0.48 -6.62
CA LYS A 74 -9.62 0.64 -6.17
C LYS A 74 -9.06 2.03 -6.46
N ALA A 75 -7.81 2.14 -6.91
CA ALA A 75 -7.16 3.43 -7.17
C ALA A 75 -6.06 3.36 -8.24
N ILE A 76 -5.61 4.53 -8.71
CA ILE A 76 -4.46 4.73 -9.59
C ILE A 76 -3.57 5.83 -9.01
N ILE A 77 -2.27 5.58 -8.93
CA ILE A 77 -1.23 6.61 -8.76
C ILE A 77 -0.53 6.81 -10.12
N LEU A 78 -0.42 8.05 -10.59
CA LEU A 78 0.26 8.40 -11.85
C LEU A 78 1.59 9.11 -11.58
N THR A 79 2.65 8.71 -12.29
CA THR A 79 3.91 9.48 -12.35
C THR A 79 3.74 10.80 -13.09
N CYS A 80 3.26 11.82 -12.40
CA CYS A 80 3.04 13.15 -12.98
C CYS A 80 4.36 13.77 -13.43
N LYS A 81 5.45 13.52 -12.69
CA LYS A 81 6.83 13.83 -13.05
C LYS A 81 7.75 12.77 -12.45
N HIS A 82 8.57 12.12 -13.27
CA HIS A 82 9.60 11.18 -12.83
C HIS A 82 10.96 11.88 -12.62
N HIS A 83 12.03 11.14 -12.29
CA HIS A 83 13.37 11.69 -12.02
C HIS A 83 13.95 12.53 -13.16
N ASP A 84 13.57 12.23 -14.41
CA ASP A 84 13.99 12.99 -15.58
C ASP A 84 13.44 14.44 -15.60
N GLY A 85 12.43 14.75 -14.77
CA GLY A 85 11.89 16.09 -14.62
C GLY A 85 10.79 16.47 -15.63
N PHE A 86 10.49 15.63 -16.62
CA PHE A 86 9.45 15.92 -17.61
C PHE A 86 8.06 15.85 -16.99
N CYS A 87 7.31 16.96 -17.05
CA CYS A 87 5.98 17.06 -16.44
C CYS A 87 4.87 16.64 -17.42
N LEU A 88 4.00 15.73 -16.98
CA LEU A 88 2.88 15.20 -17.77
C LEU A 88 1.63 16.10 -17.83
N TRP A 89 1.69 17.26 -17.19
CA TRP A 89 0.67 18.30 -17.25
C TRP A 89 1.31 19.62 -17.68
N PRO A 90 0.53 20.58 -18.19
CA PRO A 90 1.06 21.85 -18.66
C PRO A 90 1.40 22.80 -17.50
N SER A 91 2.37 22.43 -16.65
CA SER A 91 2.79 23.21 -15.48
C SER A 91 3.21 24.63 -15.86
N GLU A 92 2.79 25.63 -15.10
CA GLU A 92 3.19 27.03 -15.31
C GLU A 92 4.66 27.29 -14.93
N TYR A 93 5.30 26.36 -14.21
CA TYR A 93 6.59 26.59 -13.56
C TYR A 93 7.80 25.98 -14.30
N THR A 94 7.56 25.29 -15.42
CA THR A 94 8.59 24.76 -16.30
C THR A 94 8.11 24.66 -17.75
N ASP A 95 9.02 24.77 -18.70
CA ASP A 95 8.78 24.47 -20.11
C ASP A 95 9.03 22.98 -20.43
N TYR A 96 9.72 22.25 -19.55
CA TYR A 96 9.99 20.82 -19.73
C TYR A 96 8.78 19.97 -19.31
N SER A 97 7.75 20.09 -20.13
CA SER A 97 6.44 19.49 -19.92
C SER A 97 5.79 19.17 -21.27
N VAL A 98 4.61 18.55 -21.20
CA VAL A 98 3.73 18.33 -22.36
C VAL A 98 3.49 19.58 -23.21
N LYS A 99 3.60 20.80 -22.67
CA LYS A 99 3.49 22.09 -23.41
C LYS A 99 4.46 22.20 -24.60
N LYS A 100 5.64 21.58 -24.49
CA LYS A 100 6.67 21.60 -25.54
C LYS A 100 6.74 20.30 -26.33
N SER A 101 5.82 19.36 -26.07
CA SER A 101 5.74 18.10 -26.79
C SER A 101 4.92 18.22 -28.08
N LYS A 102 5.03 17.21 -28.96
CA LYS A 102 4.18 17.12 -30.16
C LYS A 102 2.78 16.61 -29.86
N TRP A 103 2.60 15.99 -28.70
CA TRP A 103 1.34 15.40 -28.32
C TRP A 103 0.24 16.46 -28.20
N LYS A 104 -0.86 16.27 -28.95
CA LYS A 104 -2.00 17.19 -29.02
C LYS A 104 -1.58 18.65 -29.23
N ASP A 105 -0.56 18.88 -30.07
CA ASP A 105 -0.01 20.21 -30.37
C ASP A 105 0.38 21.01 -29.11
N GLY A 106 0.89 20.31 -28.09
CA GLY A 106 1.29 20.89 -26.80
C GLY A 106 0.13 21.26 -25.87
N GLN A 107 -1.11 20.92 -26.22
CA GLN A 107 -2.31 21.21 -25.43
C GLN A 107 -2.79 20.01 -24.58
N GLY A 108 -2.04 18.90 -24.61
CA GLY A 108 -2.40 17.71 -23.85
C GLY A 108 -2.13 17.85 -22.35
N ASP A 109 -2.88 17.10 -21.55
CA ASP A 109 -2.74 17.00 -20.10
C ASP A 109 -3.04 15.55 -19.67
N VAL A 110 -2.01 14.73 -19.49
CA VAL A 110 -2.18 13.32 -19.12
C VAL A 110 -2.74 13.18 -17.71
N VAL A 111 -2.38 14.11 -16.81
CA VAL A 111 -2.84 14.09 -15.42
C VAL A 111 -4.34 14.33 -15.38
N ARG A 112 -4.86 15.30 -16.16
CA ARG A 112 -6.31 15.52 -16.32
C ARG A 112 -7.02 14.29 -16.88
N GLU A 113 -6.53 13.74 -17.98
CA GLU A 113 -7.16 12.58 -18.63
C GLU A 113 -7.21 11.36 -17.69
N CYS A 114 -6.16 11.13 -16.90
CA CYS A 114 -6.10 10.06 -15.91
C CYS A 114 -7.05 10.32 -14.73
N ALA A 115 -7.06 11.54 -14.17
CA ALA A 115 -7.95 11.90 -13.06
C ALA A 115 -9.43 11.78 -13.45
N GLU A 116 -9.80 12.24 -14.65
CA GLU A 116 -11.15 12.14 -15.19
C GLU A 116 -11.56 10.68 -15.46
N ALA A 117 -10.65 9.86 -15.99
CA ALA A 117 -10.87 8.43 -16.16
C ALA A 117 -11.07 7.73 -14.80
N CYS A 118 -10.25 8.04 -13.79
CA CYS A 118 -10.42 7.51 -12.44
C CYS A 118 -11.82 7.83 -11.90
N LYS A 119 -12.24 9.10 -11.97
CA LYS A 119 -13.58 9.54 -11.54
C LYS A 119 -14.69 8.80 -12.28
N LYS A 120 -14.58 8.65 -13.60
CA LYS A 120 -15.57 7.95 -14.44
C LYS A 120 -15.72 6.47 -14.07
N PHE A 121 -14.62 5.81 -13.71
CA PHE A 121 -14.63 4.39 -13.39
C PHE A 121 -14.78 4.10 -11.89
N GLY A 122 -14.90 5.13 -11.04
CA GLY A 122 -15.04 4.98 -9.59
C GLY A 122 -13.74 4.63 -8.87
N LEU A 123 -12.59 4.96 -9.46
CA LEU A 123 -11.27 4.77 -8.88
C LEU A 123 -10.82 6.05 -8.17
N LYS A 124 -10.08 5.92 -7.06
CA LYS A 124 -9.37 7.04 -6.45
C LYS A 124 -8.14 7.43 -7.30
N PHE A 125 -7.79 8.72 -7.30
CA PHE A 125 -6.64 9.23 -8.06
C PHE A 125 -5.55 9.76 -7.11
N GLY A 126 -4.31 9.35 -7.35
CA GLY A 126 -3.13 9.74 -6.60
C GLY A 126 -2.03 10.24 -7.54
N VAL A 127 -1.11 11.02 -7.00
CA VAL A 127 -0.04 11.64 -7.77
C VAL A 127 1.33 11.20 -7.23
N TYR A 128 2.21 10.84 -8.14
CA TYR A 128 3.64 10.76 -7.87
C TYR A 128 4.32 11.99 -8.46
N LEU A 129 5.11 12.66 -7.62
CA LEU A 129 5.90 13.83 -8.01
C LEU A 129 7.33 13.62 -7.48
N SER A 130 8.25 13.30 -8.39
CA SER A 130 9.62 12.97 -7.99
C SER A 130 10.31 14.14 -7.28
N PRO A 131 10.81 13.94 -6.04
CA PRO A 131 11.62 14.94 -5.36
C PRO A 131 12.94 15.18 -6.07
N TRP A 132 13.60 14.10 -6.54
CA TRP A 132 14.80 14.19 -7.37
C TRP A 132 14.44 14.66 -8.78
N ASP A 133 15.15 15.69 -9.27
CA ASP A 133 14.94 16.26 -10.60
C ASP A 133 16.27 16.42 -11.35
N ARG A 134 16.38 15.70 -12.47
CA ARG A 134 17.58 15.70 -13.33
C ARG A 134 17.57 16.79 -14.38
N HIS A 135 16.44 17.46 -14.59
CA HIS A 135 16.30 18.51 -15.58
C HIS A 135 16.44 19.90 -14.95
N ASP A 136 15.74 20.15 -13.85
CA ASP A 136 15.59 21.50 -13.34
C ASP A 136 16.93 22.04 -12.80
N PRO A 137 17.40 23.21 -13.29
CA PRO A 137 18.68 23.76 -12.86
C PRO A 137 18.68 24.18 -11.38
N ARG A 138 17.50 24.47 -10.81
CA ARG A 138 17.37 24.83 -9.39
C ARG A 138 17.62 23.65 -8.47
N TYR A 139 17.55 22.41 -8.95
CA TYR A 139 17.78 21.25 -8.10
C TYR A 139 19.19 21.28 -7.50
N GLY A 140 19.27 21.31 -6.15
CA GLY A 140 20.49 21.52 -5.39
C GLY A 140 20.68 22.95 -4.87
N GLU A 141 19.80 23.90 -5.21
CA GLU A 141 19.85 25.30 -4.78
C GLU A 141 19.01 25.59 -3.52
N GLY A 142 18.57 24.55 -2.79
CA GLY A 142 17.82 24.71 -1.55
C GLY A 142 16.44 25.32 -1.78
N GLU A 143 16.20 26.51 -1.23
CA GLU A 143 14.86 27.13 -1.23
C GLU A 143 14.32 27.44 -2.63
N ALA A 144 15.19 27.73 -3.60
CA ALA A 144 14.75 27.98 -4.98
C ALA A 144 14.04 26.77 -5.59
N TYR A 145 14.57 25.56 -5.36
CA TYR A 145 13.92 24.31 -5.78
C TYR A 145 12.71 23.99 -4.91
N ASN A 146 12.78 24.20 -3.59
CA ASN A 146 11.63 23.95 -2.70
C ASN A 146 10.41 24.78 -3.11
N LYS A 147 10.62 26.05 -3.48
CA LYS A 147 9.56 26.92 -4.01
C LYS A 147 9.00 26.40 -5.34
N TYR A 148 9.87 25.99 -6.26
CA TYR A 148 9.44 25.37 -7.53
C TYR A 148 8.61 24.10 -7.29
N PHE A 149 9.09 23.21 -6.41
CA PHE A 149 8.43 21.95 -6.08
C PHE A 149 7.06 22.18 -5.43
N LYS A 150 6.96 23.08 -4.45
CA LYS A 150 5.68 23.44 -3.79
C LYS A 150 4.67 24.03 -4.78
N ASN A 151 5.13 24.83 -5.74
CA ASN A 151 4.28 25.39 -6.77
C ASN A 151 3.67 24.30 -7.66
N GLN A 152 4.47 23.35 -8.14
CA GLN A 152 3.99 22.18 -8.89
C GLN A 152 3.07 21.29 -8.06
N LEU A 153 3.44 21.04 -6.81
CA LEU A 153 2.63 20.28 -5.87
C LEU A 153 1.25 20.94 -5.70
N ARG A 154 1.18 22.26 -5.54
CA ARG A 154 -0.10 22.98 -5.46
C ARG A 154 -0.93 22.86 -6.73
N GLU A 155 -0.34 22.92 -7.93
CA GLU A 155 -1.06 22.67 -9.18
C GLU A 155 -1.73 21.30 -9.19
N LEU A 156 -0.99 20.26 -8.81
CA LEU A 156 -1.48 18.87 -8.76
C LEU A 156 -2.59 18.68 -7.71
N LEU A 157 -2.48 19.34 -6.57
CA LEU A 157 -3.42 19.18 -5.45
C LEU A 157 -4.69 20.01 -5.57
N THR A 158 -4.73 21.03 -6.42
CA THR A 158 -5.87 21.97 -6.50
C THR A 158 -6.64 21.90 -7.81
N ASN A 159 -6.01 21.40 -8.88
CA ASN A 159 -6.65 21.40 -10.19
C ASN A 159 -7.28 20.04 -10.55
N TYR A 160 -6.88 18.92 -9.97
CA TYR A 160 -7.21 17.56 -10.48
C TYR A 160 -8.25 16.78 -9.66
N GLY A 161 -9.02 17.48 -8.83
CA GLY A 161 -10.04 16.87 -7.96
C GLY A 161 -9.46 16.30 -6.67
N ASP A 162 -10.14 15.33 -6.10
CA ASP A 162 -9.74 14.71 -4.84
C ASP A 162 -8.52 13.80 -5.05
N ILE A 163 -7.46 14.04 -4.26
CA ILE A 163 -6.24 13.26 -4.30
C ILE A 163 -6.19 12.37 -3.07
N PHE A 164 -6.16 11.04 -3.27
CA PHE A 164 -6.10 10.11 -2.11
C PHE A 164 -4.66 9.90 -1.62
N CYS A 165 -3.67 10.07 -2.48
CA CYS A 165 -2.27 9.78 -2.19
C CYS A 165 -1.34 10.74 -2.91
N VAL A 166 -0.31 11.21 -2.19
CA VAL A 166 0.86 11.87 -2.74
C VAL A 166 2.07 10.98 -2.47
N TRP A 167 2.71 10.50 -3.52
CA TRP A 167 3.81 9.55 -3.44
C TRP A 167 5.15 10.26 -3.69
N PHE A 168 6.02 10.26 -2.68
CA PHE A 168 7.34 10.89 -2.74
C PHE A 168 8.46 9.85 -2.70
N ASP A 169 9.11 9.69 -3.85
CA ASP A 169 10.24 8.78 -4.00
C ASP A 169 11.44 9.16 -3.14
N GLY A 170 12.07 8.14 -2.56
CA GLY A 170 13.31 8.28 -1.82
C GLY A 170 14.58 8.10 -2.68
N ALA A 171 14.45 7.66 -3.94
CA ALA A 171 15.56 7.42 -4.83
C ALA A 171 16.25 8.72 -5.28
N CYS A 172 17.59 8.71 -5.28
CA CYS A 172 18.42 9.81 -5.78
C CYS A 172 19.74 9.26 -6.33
N GLY A 173 19.97 9.44 -7.64
CA GLY A 173 21.12 8.90 -8.36
C GLY A 173 22.28 9.87 -8.60
N GLU A 174 22.31 11.03 -7.95
CA GLU A 174 23.38 12.05 -8.10
C GLU A 174 24.78 11.55 -7.68
N GLY A 175 24.83 10.52 -6.83
CA GLY A 175 26.08 9.96 -6.33
C GLY A 175 26.83 10.89 -5.37
N LYS A 176 28.07 10.52 -5.02
CA LYS A 176 28.83 11.17 -3.93
C LYS A 176 29.13 12.66 -4.18
N ASN A 177 29.31 13.05 -5.44
CA ASN A 177 29.74 14.39 -5.84
C ASN A 177 28.67 15.12 -6.67
N GLY A 178 27.46 14.59 -6.77
CA GLY A 178 26.38 15.24 -7.52
C GLY A 178 25.67 16.30 -6.68
N ARG A 179 24.62 16.88 -7.27
CA ARG A 179 23.81 17.93 -6.65
C ARG A 179 23.09 17.37 -5.42
N LYS A 180 23.06 18.15 -4.34
CA LYS A 180 22.40 17.77 -3.08
C LYS A 180 21.32 18.79 -2.75
N GLN A 181 20.07 18.36 -2.85
CA GLN A 181 18.92 19.17 -2.46
C GLN A 181 18.60 18.97 -0.97
N GLU A 182 18.44 20.08 -0.24
CA GLU A 182 17.84 20.10 1.09
C GLU A 182 16.34 20.38 0.94
N TYR A 183 15.53 19.32 1.08
CA TYR A 183 14.09 19.40 0.89
C TYR A 183 13.40 20.00 2.12
N ASP A 184 12.49 20.94 1.89
CA ASP A 184 11.56 21.41 2.93
C ASP A 184 10.38 20.44 3.09
N TRP A 185 10.66 19.25 3.62
CA TRP A 185 9.67 18.20 3.81
C TRP A 185 8.46 18.65 4.61
N GLN A 186 8.67 19.39 5.71
CA GLN A 186 7.57 19.86 6.53
C GLN A 186 6.69 20.83 5.75
N GLY A 187 7.26 21.78 5.01
CA GLY A 187 6.50 22.66 4.14
C GLY A 187 5.77 21.94 3.01
N TYR A 188 6.29 20.80 2.51
CA TYR A 188 5.57 19.97 1.54
C TYR A 188 4.37 19.27 2.18
N TYR A 189 4.55 18.71 3.39
CA TYR A 189 3.48 18.05 4.12
C TYR A 189 2.38 19.03 4.52
N ASP A 190 2.74 20.22 5.00
CA ASP A 190 1.79 21.27 5.37
C ASP A 190 0.95 21.71 4.17
N LEU A 191 1.57 21.86 3.00
CA LEU A 191 0.87 22.17 1.76
C LEU A 191 -0.12 21.06 1.35
N ILE A 192 0.26 19.79 1.50
CA ILE A 192 -0.65 18.66 1.23
C ILE A 192 -1.81 18.68 2.21
N ARG A 193 -1.55 18.91 3.51
CA ARG A 193 -2.61 18.98 4.52
C ARG A 193 -3.55 20.16 4.31
N GLU A 194 -3.06 21.28 3.81
CA GLU A 194 -3.86 22.44 3.44
C GLU A 194 -4.80 22.12 2.26
N CYS A 195 -4.29 21.51 1.20
CA CYS A 195 -5.04 21.33 -0.04
C CYS A 195 -5.89 20.04 -0.05
N GLN A 196 -5.36 18.97 0.53
CA GLN A 196 -5.90 17.59 0.46
C GLN A 196 -5.69 16.90 1.82
N PRO A 197 -6.42 17.30 2.89
CA PRO A 197 -6.21 16.82 4.26
C PRO A 197 -6.43 15.31 4.45
N GLU A 198 -7.20 14.70 3.54
CA GLU A 198 -7.49 13.27 3.51
C GLU A 198 -6.50 12.45 2.68
N ALA A 199 -5.55 13.08 1.98
CA ALA A 199 -4.51 12.38 1.25
C ALA A 199 -3.51 11.74 2.20
N VAL A 200 -3.14 10.48 1.94
CA VAL A 200 -1.94 9.88 2.54
C VAL A 200 -0.69 10.38 1.82
N ILE A 201 0.39 10.57 2.57
CA ILE A 201 1.72 10.89 2.04
C ILE A 201 2.60 9.65 2.20
N SER A 202 3.01 9.09 1.06
CA SER A 202 3.67 7.79 0.99
C SER A 202 5.18 7.88 0.79
N VAL A 203 5.89 6.89 1.34
CA VAL A 203 7.34 6.65 1.26
C VAL A 203 8.18 7.70 1.98
N THR A 204 8.37 8.87 1.37
CA THR A 204 9.05 10.01 1.99
C THR A 204 8.01 10.90 2.67
N GLY A 205 7.18 10.28 3.52
CA GLY A 205 6.03 10.91 4.16
C GLY A 205 5.66 10.22 5.49
N PRO A 206 4.76 10.81 6.29
CA PRO A 206 4.41 10.27 7.60
C PRO A 206 3.32 9.19 7.61
N ASP A 207 2.57 8.98 6.51
CA ASP A 207 1.32 8.20 6.58
C ASP A 207 1.45 6.76 6.11
N VAL A 208 2.21 6.49 5.04
CA VAL A 208 2.36 5.15 4.46
C VAL A 208 3.82 4.90 4.14
N ARG A 209 4.34 3.72 4.49
CA ARG A 209 5.76 3.41 4.33
C ARG A 209 6.01 2.47 3.17
N TRP A 210 7.17 2.64 2.54
CA TRP A 210 7.71 1.64 1.64
C TRP A 210 7.97 0.32 2.37
N CYS A 211 7.66 -0.82 1.73
CA CYS A 211 7.86 -2.13 2.34
C CYS A 211 9.34 -2.51 2.48
N GLY A 212 10.25 -1.87 1.73
CA GLY A 212 11.70 -2.10 1.79
C GLY A 212 12.25 -2.93 0.63
N ASN A 213 11.46 -3.26 -0.38
CA ASN A 213 11.89 -3.86 -1.63
C ASN A 213 10.87 -3.58 -2.74
N GLU A 214 11.27 -3.76 -3.99
CA GLU A 214 10.40 -3.60 -5.17
C GLU A 214 10.07 -4.96 -5.83
N ALA A 215 10.30 -6.06 -5.09
CA ALA A 215 10.14 -7.42 -5.58
C ALA A 215 8.76 -8.02 -5.24
N GLY A 216 7.89 -7.24 -4.60
CA GLY A 216 6.57 -7.69 -4.15
C GLY A 216 6.62 -8.61 -2.92
N VAL A 217 7.66 -8.49 -2.08
CA VAL A 217 7.86 -9.37 -0.92
C VAL A 217 7.48 -8.66 0.37
N CYS A 218 6.41 -9.12 1.04
CA CYS A 218 6.05 -8.61 2.36
C CYS A 218 6.76 -9.38 3.49
N ARG A 219 6.82 -8.79 4.68
CA ARG A 219 7.34 -9.44 5.88
C ARG A 219 6.41 -10.55 6.34
N LYS A 220 7.00 -11.59 6.95
CA LYS A 220 6.23 -12.64 7.62
C LYS A 220 5.32 -12.09 8.73
N SER A 221 5.84 -11.16 9.52
CA SER A 221 5.10 -10.44 10.55
C SER A 221 5.10 -8.96 10.21
N GLU A 222 4.09 -8.51 9.49
CA GLU A 222 4.01 -7.11 9.07
C GLU A 222 3.25 -6.27 10.11
N TRP A 223 3.99 -5.37 10.75
CA TRP A 223 3.49 -4.52 11.83
C TRP A 223 3.23 -3.12 11.30
N ASN A 224 2.02 -2.60 11.56
CA ASN A 224 1.69 -1.20 11.26
C ASN A 224 2.10 -0.29 12.41
N VAL A 225 2.22 -0.82 13.64
CA VAL A 225 2.78 -0.08 14.78
C VAL A 225 4.30 -0.24 14.80
N VAL A 226 5.01 0.81 14.42
CA VAL A 226 6.47 0.83 14.28
C VAL A 226 7.09 2.06 14.95
N PRO A 227 8.40 2.06 15.21
CA PRO A 227 9.11 3.23 15.72
C PRO A 227 8.99 4.47 14.82
N TYR A 228 8.72 5.62 15.44
CA TYR A 228 8.55 6.91 14.74
C TYR A 228 9.73 7.30 13.85
N TYR A 229 10.95 6.89 14.21
CA TYR A 229 12.14 7.25 13.44
C TYR A 229 12.14 6.64 12.02
N TYR A 230 11.26 5.69 11.70
CA TYR A 230 11.09 5.18 10.33
C TYR A 230 10.36 6.15 9.39
N SER A 231 9.62 7.14 9.91
CA SER A 231 8.92 8.14 9.08
C SER A 231 9.62 9.51 9.07
N ASN A 232 10.72 9.66 9.82
CA ASN A 232 11.38 10.94 10.00
C ASN A 232 12.60 11.07 9.08
N GLN A 233 12.48 11.94 8.08
CA GLN A 233 13.49 12.10 7.02
C GLN A 233 14.82 12.65 7.53
N GLU A 234 14.80 13.54 8.52
CA GLU A 234 16.01 14.09 9.13
C GLU A 234 16.79 12.99 9.88
N LEU A 235 16.10 12.16 10.67
CA LEU A 235 16.71 11.06 11.41
C LEU A 235 17.25 9.98 10.46
N ILE A 236 16.52 9.68 9.38
CA ILE A 236 16.98 8.75 8.32
C ILE A 236 18.25 9.30 7.67
N ALA A 237 18.26 10.57 7.27
CA ALA A 237 19.42 11.22 6.67
C ALA A 237 20.63 11.25 7.61
N ALA A 238 20.42 11.57 8.89
CA ALA A 238 21.47 11.57 9.91
C ALA A 238 22.04 10.17 10.17
N ALA A 239 21.18 9.14 10.24
CA ALA A 239 21.61 7.75 10.41
C ALA A 239 22.42 7.22 9.21
N SER A 240 22.14 7.71 8.00
CA SER A 240 22.90 7.38 6.80
C SER A 240 24.31 7.99 6.78
N GLN A 241 24.54 9.09 7.51
CA GLN A 241 25.81 9.83 7.49
C GLN A 241 26.83 9.35 8.55
N GLN A 242 26.48 8.38 9.42
CA GLN A 242 27.34 7.86 10.51
C GLN A 242 27.92 8.92 11.47
N THR A 243 27.35 10.13 11.53
CA THR A 243 27.92 11.28 12.27
C THR A 243 27.25 11.61 13.60
N ALA A 244 26.13 10.97 13.96
CA ALA A 244 25.42 11.31 15.20
C ALA A 244 25.90 10.45 16.39
N GLU A 245 26.09 11.08 17.56
CA GLU A 245 26.64 10.43 18.75
C GLU A 245 25.71 9.36 19.36
N LYS A 246 24.39 9.36 19.09
CA LYS A 246 23.44 8.31 19.54
C LYS A 246 22.15 8.14 18.70
N PRO A 247 22.17 7.86 17.38
CA PRO A 247 21.01 7.28 16.70
C PRO A 247 20.96 5.76 16.93
N PRO A 248 19.80 5.07 16.76
CA PRO A 248 19.78 3.62 16.70
C PRO A 248 20.74 3.13 15.59
N LYS A 249 21.39 1.99 15.82
CA LYS A 249 22.22 1.31 14.79
C LYS A 249 21.40 1.17 13.50
N ARG A 250 21.70 1.97 12.48
CA ARG A 250 21.16 1.93 11.10
C ARG A 250 19.63 1.85 11.00
N ILE A 251 18.98 2.97 10.70
CA ILE A 251 17.55 2.98 10.28
C ILE A 251 17.50 2.49 8.84
N SER A 252 16.74 1.41 8.58
CA SER A 252 16.59 0.84 7.24
C SER A 252 15.17 0.34 7.03
N ALA A 253 14.57 0.73 5.90
CA ALA A 253 13.28 0.19 5.46
C ALA A 253 13.35 -1.32 5.17
N THR A 254 14.55 -1.89 5.00
CA THR A 254 14.77 -3.32 4.76
C THR A 254 14.80 -4.16 6.04
N THR A 255 14.74 -3.55 7.23
CA THR A 255 14.75 -4.27 8.50
C THR A 255 13.56 -5.25 8.58
N LEU A 256 13.83 -6.52 8.88
CA LEU A 256 12.81 -7.58 8.84
C LEU A 256 11.84 -7.57 10.04
N ASP A 257 12.29 -7.12 11.21
CA ASP A 257 11.46 -7.01 12.41
C ASP A 257 11.36 -5.55 12.86
N LEU A 258 10.22 -4.93 12.55
CA LEU A 258 9.97 -3.52 12.83
C LEU A 258 9.12 -3.27 14.08
N GLY A 259 8.35 -4.27 14.53
CA GLY A 259 7.25 -4.05 15.48
C GLY A 259 7.03 -5.13 16.52
N SER A 260 7.88 -6.18 16.58
CA SER A 260 7.81 -7.16 17.67
C SER A 260 8.08 -6.50 19.02
N ARG A 261 7.68 -7.16 20.11
CA ARG A 261 8.03 -6.74 21.49
C ARG A 261 9.52 -6.42 21.65
N LYS A 262 10.40 -7.20 21.01
CA LYS A 262 11.85 -6.99 21.03
C LYS A 262 12.25 -5.70 20.30
N ALA A 263 11.68 -5.47 19.12
CA ALA A 263 11.98 -4.30 18.29
C ALA A 263 11.56 -2.99 18.99
N ILE A 264 10.43 -2.99 19.71
CA ILE A 264 9.85 -1.77 20.30
C ILE A 264 10.23 -1.51 21.76
N LYS A 265 10.89 -2.45 22.44
CA LYS A 265 11.14 -2.42 23.90
C LYS A 265 11.78 -1.11 24.39
N ASN A 266 12.74 -0.56 23.65
CA ASN A 266 13.49 0.64 24.03
C ASN A 266 13.15 1.85 23.14
N VAL A 267 11.97 1.86 22.55
CA VAL A 267 11.52 2.91 21.64
C VAL A 267 10.67 3.91 22.43
N SER A 268 11.00 5.20 22.30
CA SER A 268 10.33 6.29 23.01
C SER A 268 9.00 6.70 22.37
N LYS A 269 8.90 6.62 21.04
CA LYS A 269 7.73 7.03 20.27
C LYS A 269 7.42 6.00 19.18
N LEU A 270 6.18 5.51 19.20
CA LEU A 270 5.62 4.62 18.18
C LEU A 270 4.57 5.39 17.36
N ILE A 271 4.35 4.95 16.12
CA ILE A 271 3.34 5.49 15.21
C ILE A 271 2.66 4.35 14.44
N TRP A 272 1.47 4.63 13.93
CA TRP A 272 0.84 3.81 12.91
C TRP A 272 1.40 4.22 11.55
N TYR A 273 2.19 3.36 10.93
CA TYR A 273 2.88 3.60 9.66
C TYR A 273 2.86 2.33 8.80
N PRO A 274 1.70 2.05 8.17
CA PRO A 274 1.44 0.80 7.47
C PRO A 274 2.25 0.66 6.17
N ALA A 275 2.48 -0.59 5.78
CA ALA A 275 3.32 -0.95 4.64
C ALA A 275 2.56 -0.95 3.31
N GLU A 276 3.17 -0.32 2.30
CA GLU A 276 2.80 -0.47 0.89
C GLU A 276 3.87 -1.32 0.19
N VAL A 277 3.44 -2.45 -0.40
CA VAL A 277 4.26 -3.34 -1.21
C VAL A 277 4.11 -2.93 -2.66
N ASP A 278 5.14 -2.31 -3.19
CA ASP A 278 5.22 -1.84 -4.56
C ASP A 278 5.99 -2.82 -5.44
N VAL A 279 5.48 -3.07 -6.64
CA VAL A 279 6.10 -3.99 -7.61
C VAL A 279 5.55 -3.73 -9.01
N SER A 280 6.37 -3.90 -10.03
CA SER A 280 5.90 -3.86 -11.43
C SER A 280 5.32 -5.19 -11.90
N ILE A 281 4.30 -5.15 -12.76
CA ILE A 281 3.82 -6.32 -13.50
C ILE A 281 4.90 -6.86 -14.46
N ARG A 282 5.88 -6.02 -14.81
CA ARG A 282 7.05 -6.31 -15.64
C ARG A 282 8.33 -6.28 -14.81
N LYS A 283 9.48 -6.35 -15.48
CA LYS A 283 10.78 -6.20 -14.81
C LYS A 283 11.08 -4.73 -14.55
N GLY A 284 10.92 -3.87 -15.56
CA GLY A 284 11.02 -2.42 -15.44
C GLY A 284 9.74 -1.77 -14.91
N TRP A 285 9.88 -0.54 -14.44
CA TRP A 285 8.78 0.34 -14.09
C TRP A 285 8.16 0.96 -15.34
N PHE A 286 8.97 1.40 -16.32
CA PHE A 286 8.47 1.91 -17.59
C PHE A 286 8.26 0.79 -18.61
N TYR A 287 7.52 1.07 -19.68
CA TYR A 287 7.26 0.08 -20.71
C TYR A 287 8.50 -0.12 -21.58
N HIS A 288 8.94 -1.38 -21.67
CA HIS A 288 9.94 -1.83 -22.63
C HIS A 288 9.38 -2.96 -23.49
N PHE A 289 9.48 -2.83 -24.81
CA PHE A 289 8.93 -3.81 -25.75
C PHE A 289 9.56 -5.21 -25.59
N ASN A 290 10.84 -5.29 -25.23
CA ASN A 290 11.53 -6.56 -24.97
C ASN A 290 11.02 -7.28 -23.71
N GLU A 291 10.23 -6.62 -22.86
CA GLU A 291 9.62 -7.21 -21.66
C GLU A 291 8.21 -7.77 -21.91
N ASP A 292 7.68 -7.70 -23.13
CA ASP A 292 6.34 -8.26 -23.47
C ASP A 292 6.23 -9.78 -23.22
N TYR A 293 7.36 -10.47 -23.19
CA TYR A 293 7.43 -11.90 -22.82
C TYR A 293 7.75 -12.14 -21.34
N GLU A 294 8.05 -11.09 -20.59
CA GLU A 294 8.44 -11.11 -19.17
C GLU A 294 7.32 -10.58 -18.24
N VAL A 295 6.13 -10.28 -18.78
CA VAL A 295 4.93 -9.97 -17.97
C VAL A 295 4.70 -11.10 -16.97
N LYS A 296 4.65 -10.75 -15.68
CA LYS A 296 4.48 -11.71 -14.59
C LYS A 296 3.21 -12.53 -14.83
N PRO A 297 3.27 -13.86 -14.75
CA PRO A 297 2.10 -14.70 -14.95
C PRO A 297 1.10 -14.51 -13.80
N LEU A 298 -0.18 -14.83 -14.05
CA LEU A 298 -1.26 -14.76 -13.06
C LEU A 298 -0.86 -15.40 -11.72
N SER A 299 -0.29 -16.61 -11.74
CA SER A 299 0.11 -17.33 -10.52
C SER A 299 1.07 -16.51 -9.65
N LYS A 300 2.00 -15.75 -10.27
CA LYS A 300 2.92 -14.90 -9.54
C LYS A 300 2.25 -13.66 -8.97
N LEU A 301 1.32 -13.05 -9.71
CA LEU A 301 0.56 -11.90 -9.22
C LEU A 301 -0.38 -12.28 -8.07
N MET A 302 -1.04 -13.44 -8.16
CA MET A 302 -1.86 -13.96 -7.06
C MET A 302 -1.00 -14.28 -5.84
N GLU A 303 0.18 -14.89 -6.01
CA GLU A 303 1.14 -15.09 -4.91
C GLU A 303 1.51 -13.78 -4.23
N ILE A 304 1.79 -12.73 -5.00
CA ILE A 304 2.09 -11.39 -4.46
C ILE A 304 0.86 -10.85 -3.70
N TYR A 305 -0.33 -10.91 -4.28
CA TYR A 305 -1.58 -10.44 -3.64
C TYR A 305 -1.81 -11.11 -2.28
N TYR A 306 -1.76 -12.44 -2.24
CA TYR A 306 -1.92 -13.22 -1.00
C TYR A 306 -0.84 -12.92 0.03
N ASN A 307 0.39 -12.64 -0.42
CA ASN A 307 1.51 -12.31 0.46
C ASN A 307 1.66 -10.80 0.73
N SER A 308 0.72 -9.95 0.31
CA SER A 308 0.69 -8.50 0.60
C SER A 308 -0.64 -8.12 1.25
N VAL A 309 -1.71 -8.02 0.45
CA VAL A 309 -3.09 -7.79 0.91
C VAL A 309 -3.50 -8.84 1.94
N GLY A 310 -3.20 -10.11 1.65
CA GLY A 310 -3.43 -11.20 2.60
C GLY A 310 -2.46 -11.24 3.77
N ALA A 311 -1.59 -10.24 3.91
CA ALA A 311 -0.51 -10.22 4.89
C ALA A 311 -0.33 -8.89 5.62
N ASN A 312 -1.40 -8.12 5.83
CA ASN A 312 -1.41 -6.83 6.51
C ASN A 312 -0.54 -5.74 5.85
N ALA A 313 -0.53 -5.71 4.51
CA ALA A 313 0.08 -4.65 3.72
C ALA A 313 -0.81 -4.32 2.52
N SER A 314 -0.69 -3.11 1.99
CA SER A 314 -1.30 -2.80 0.69
C SER A 314 -0.41 -3.27 -0.46
N LEU A 315 -1.00 -3.50 -1.64
CA LEU A 315 -0.28 -3.77 -2.88
C LEU A 315 -0.43 -2.62 -3.88
N LEU A 316 0.69 -2.03 -4.26
CA LEU A 316 0.80 -1.07 -5.36
C LEU A 316 1.41 -1.77 -6.58
N LEU A 317 0.58 -2.20 -7.53
CA LEU A 317 1.02 -2.92 -8.73
C LEU A 317 1.23 -1.94 -9.89
N ASN A 318 2.45 -1.80 -10.40
CA ASN A 318 2.72 -0.96 -11.57
C ASN A 318 2.35 -1.64 -12.89
N ILE A 319 1.67 -0.90 -13.77
CA ILE A 319 1.36 -1.28 -15.15
C ILE A 319 1.75 -0.12 -16.07
N PRO A 320 2.80 -0.25 -16.90
CA PRO A 320 3.26 0.84 -17.72
C PRO A 320 2.58 0.87 -19.11
N PRO A 321 2.01 2.02 -19.53
CA PRO A 321 1.57 2.22 -20.91
C PRO A 321 2.75 2.24 -21.89
N ASN A 322 2.52 1.71 -23.08
CA ASN A 322 3.47 1.72 -24.18
C ASN A 322 3.55 3.08 -24.88
N LYS A 323 4.35 3.19 -25.95
CA LYS A 323 4.55 4.43 -26.72
C LYS A 323 3.28 4.94 -27.41
N ASP A 324 2.31 4.08 -27.68
CA ASP A 324 1.00 4.49 -28.21
C ASP A 324 0.12 5.14 -27.12
N GLY A 325 0.48 5.02 -25.84
CA GLY A 325 -0.29 5.51 -24.70
C GLY A 325 -1.36 4.54 -24.21
N LEU A 326 -1.15 3.23 -24.42
CA LEU A 326 -2.06 2.16 -24.04
C LEU A 326 -1.34 1.13 -23.16
N PHE A 327 -2.04 0.49 -22.23
CA PHE A 327 -1.54 -0.77 -21.68
C PHE A 327 -1.47 -1.80 -22.81
N ALA A 328 -0.34 -2.52 -22.89
CA ALA A 328 -0.19 -3.56 -23.89
C ALA A 328 -1.15 -4.73 -23.64
N GLN A 329 -1.51 -5.43 -24.71
CA GLN A 329 -2.57 -6.44 -24.69
C GLN A 329 -2.36 -7.50 -23.61
N ARG A 330 -1.12 -7.98 -23.45
CA ARG A 330 -0.80 -9.02 -22.47
C ARG A 330 -0.97 -8.56 -21.03
N ASP A 331 -0.67 -7.30 -20.73
CA ASP A 331 -0.89 -6.70 -19.42
C ASP A 331 -2.40 -6.65 -19.13
N VAL A 332 -3.20 -6.21 -20.11
CA VAL A 332 -4.67 -6.18 -19.99
C VAL A 332 -5.25 -7.59 -19.77
N GLU A 333 -4.83 -8.57 -20.56
CA GLU A 333 -5.27 -9.97 -20.41
C GLU A 333 -4.90 -10.53 -19.03
N THR A 334 -3.71 -10.20 -18.52
CA THR A 334 -3.26 -10.62 -17.20
C THR A 334 -4.07 -9.95 -16.09
N LEU A 335 -4.38 -8.65 -16.22
CA LEU A 335 -5.23 -7.91 -15.29
C LEU A 335 -6.66 -8.47 -15.25
N LEU A 336 -7.23 -8.79 -16.42
CA LEU A 336 -8.55 -9.42 -16.52
C LEU A 336 -8.56 -10.80 -15.85
N ALA A 337 -7.52 -11.61 -16.09
CA ALA A 337 -7.37 -12.92 -15.46
C ALA A 337 -7.21 -12.81 -13.94
N MET A 338 -6.48 -11.81 -13.44
CA MET A 338 -6.35 -11.53 -12.02
C MET A 338 -7.68 -11.16 -11.38
N GLY A 339 -8.45 -10.28 -12.00
CA GLY A 339 -9.79 -9.91 -11.52
C GLY A 339 -10.75 -11.10 -11.50
N ALA A 340 -10.75 -11.92 -12.56
CA ALA A 340 -11.56 -13.14 -12.62
C ALA A 340 -11.15 -14.15 -11.53
N GLN A 341 -9.85 -14.33 -11.29
CA GLN A 341 -9.37 -15.22 -10.23
C GLN A 341 -9.78 -14.73 -8.84
N LEU A 342 -9.69 -13.42 -8.57
CA LEU A 342 -10.15 -12.84 -7.29
C LEU A 342 -11.67 -13.00 -7.11
N GLN A 343 -12.44 -12.86 -8.19
CA GLN A 343 -13.89 -13.12 -8.15
C GLN A 343 -14.20 -14.59 -7.88
N ILE A 344 -13.40 -15.53 -8.37
CA ILE A 344 -13.54 -16.96 -8.07
C ILE A 344 -13.13 -17.25 -6.63
N ASP A 345 -12.00 -16.72 -6.19
CA ASP A 345 -11.40 -17.02 -4.88
C ASP A 345 -12.23 -16.49 -3.70
N PHE A 346 -13.08 -15.49 -3.94
CA PHE A 346 -13.90 -14.79 -2.95
C PHE A 346 -15.34 -14.57 -3.43
N ASN A 347 -15.92 -15.53 -4.16
CA ASN A 347 -17.26 -15.39 -4.76
C ASN A 347 -18.40 -15.43 -3.74
N GLU A 348 -18.27 -16.24 -2.70
CA GLU A 348 -19.29 -16.57 -1.72
C GLU A 348 -18.60 -16.79 -0.37
N ASP A 349 -18.92 -15.94 0.61
CA ASP A 349 -18.48 -16.15 1.98
C ASP A 349 -19.43 -17.16 2.64
N LEU A 350 -18.93 -18.36 2.89
CA LEU A 350 -19.68 -19.44 3.52
C LEU A 350 -19.96 -19.16 5.01
N ALA A 351 -19.24 -18.22 5.62
CA ALA A 351 -19.48 -17.80 7.00
C ALA A 351 -20.67 -16.84 7.13
N ASP A 352 -21.19 -16.30 6.02
CA ASP A 352 -22.38 -15.44 6.05
C ASP A 352 -23.58 -16.22 6.61
N ASP A 353 -24.41 -15.55 7.41
CA ASP A 353 -25.53 -16.14 8.17
C ASP A 353 -25.19 -17.32 9.12
N SER A 354 -23.90 -17.65 9.30
CA SER A 354 -23.45 -18.75 10.18
C SER A 354 -23.50 -18.38 11.66
N ILE A 355 -23.30 -19.38 12.53
CA ILE A 355 -23.27 -19.18 13.99
C ILE A 355 -21.82 -19.09 14.47
N MET A 356 -21.50 -18.03 15.20
CA MET A 356 -20.20 -17.88 15.85
C MET A 356 -20.34 -17.96 17.38
N ALA A 357 -19.69 -18.97 17.98
CA ALA A 357 -19.53 -19.07 19.42
C ALA A 357 -18.15 -18.57 19.85
N ASP A 358 -18.09 -17.79 20.93
CA ASP A 358 -16.86 -17.34 21.56
C ASP A 358 -16.66 -17.93 22.95
N SER A 359 -15.40 -17.95 23.41
CA SER A 359 -15.07 -18.34 24.78
C SER A 359 -15.20 -17.20 25.78
N CYS A 360 -15.14 -15.96 25.29
CA CYS A 360 -15.18 -14.73 26.06
C CYS A 360 -15.48 -13.53 25.16
N HIS A 361 -16.05 -12.49 25.76
CA HIS A 361 -16.28 -11.19 25.14
C HIS A 361 -16.28 -10.07 26.17
N LEU A 362 -16.11 -8.83 25.72
CA LEU A 362 -16.14 -7.63 26.56
C LEU A 362 -17.53 -7.37 27.15
N ASP A 363 -18.53 -7.39 26.29
CA ASP A 363 -19.95 -7.20 26.58
C ASP A 363 -20.79 -7.76 25.41
N GLU A 364 -22.12 -7.79 25.56
CA GLU A 364 -23.02 -8.39 24.58
C GLU A 364 -23.00 -7.72 23.20
N GLU A 365 -22.53 -6.47 23.11
CA GLU A 365 -22.37 -5.74 21.85
C GLU A 365 -21.09 -6.13 21.12
N HIS A 366 -20.19 -6.88 21.76
CA HIS A 366 -18.90 -7.35 21.21
C HIS A 366 -18.74 -8.87 21.27
N ARG A 367 -19.85 -9.61 21.30
CA ARG A 367 -19.85 -11.09 21.24
C ARG A 367 -19.41 -11.63 19.88
N GLY A 368 -19.10 -12.91 19.82
CA GLY A 368 -18.49 -13.57 18.66
C GLY A 368 -19.24 -13.36 17.34
N GLN A 369 -20.57 -13.32 17.37
CA GLN A 369 -21.41 -13.10 16.19
C GLN A 369 -21.09 -11.78 15.46
N MET A 370 -20.56 -10.77 16.16
CA MET A 370 -20.21 -9.48 15.55
C MET A 370 -19.00 -9.58 14.62
N ALA A 371 -18.23 -10.68 14.65
CA ALA A 371 -17.19 -10.94 13.67
C ALA A 371 -17.72 -11.32 12.26
N LEU A 372 -19.03 -11.59 12.13
CA LEU A 372 -19.68 -12.06 10.91
C LEU A 372 -20.56 -11.00 10.23
N THR A 373 -20.65 -9.76 10.74
CA THR A 373 -21.62 -8.78 10.22
C THR A 373 -21.06 -7.88 9.11
N HIS A 374 -19.75 -7.93 8.86
CA HIS A 374 -19.03 -7.17 7.82
C HIS A 374 -19.21 -5.64 7.89
N THR A 375 -19.68 -5.09 9.01
CA THR A 375 -19.77 -3.65 9.22
C THR A 375 -18.46 -3.08 9.79
N THR A 376 -18.28 -1.77 9.75
CA THR A 376 -17.07 -1.13 10.30
C THR A 376 -17.09 -1.03 11.81
N ASP A 377 -18.27 -1.03 12.42
CA ASP A 377 -18.48 -0.64 13.82
C ASP A 377 -18.74 -1.86 14.72
N GLU A 378 -19.20 -2.98 14.15
CA GLU A 378 -19.44 -4.22 14.87
C GLU A 378 -18.23 -5.14 14.76
N TYR A 379 -17.76 -5.64 15.89
CA TYR A 379 -16.61 -6.55 15.96
C TYR A 379 -16.64 -7.33 17.25
N TRP A 380 -16.07 -8.53 17.24
CA TRP A 380 -15.80 -9.26 18.47
C TRP A 380 -14.65 -8.62 19.25
N HIS A 381 -14.75 -8.55 20.58
CA HIS A 381 -13.69 -8.09 21.46
C HIS A 381 -13.53 -9.04 22.66
N SER A 382 -12.34 -9.60 22.87
CA SER A 382 -12.07 -10.64 23.89
C SER A 382 -12.28 -10.24 25.36
N GLY A 383 -12.24 -8.94 25.65
CA GLY A 383 -12.08 -8.41 27.00
C GLY A 383 -10.60 -8.39 27.42
N PHE A 384 -10.34 -8.25 28.73
CA PHE A 384 -8.98 -7.98 29.27
C PHE A 384 -8.13 -9.23 29.57
N ASP A 385 -8.63 -10.44 29.29
CA ASP A 385 -7.91 -11.71 29.48
C ASP A 385 -8.03 -12.60 28.22
N PRO A 386 -7.35 -12.22 27.11
CA PRO A 386 -7.50 -12.87 25.82
C PRO A 386 -6.73 -14.19 25.68
N ASP A 387 -5.95 -14.59 26.68
CA ASP A 387 -5.07 -15.75 26.58
C ASP A 387 -5.90 -17.01 26.30
N HIS A 388 -5.68 -17.61 25.13
CA HIS A 388 -6.45 -18.74 24.62
C HIS A 388 -7.91 -18.45 24.30
N ALA A 389 -8.29 -17.18 24.09
CA ALA A 389 -9.59 -16.83 23.57
C ALA A 389 -9.85 -17.54 22.22
N THR A 390 -11.06 -18.05 22.04
CA THR A 390 -11.44 -18.77 20.83
C THR A 390 -12.72 -18.24 20.22
N LEU A 391 -12.77 -18.24 18.89
CA LEU A 391 -13.97 -18.09 18.09
C LEU A 391 -14.18 -19.40 17.33
N THR A 392 -15.36 -20.00 17.44
CA THR A 392 -15.75 -21.24 16.76
C THR A 392 -16.93 -20.96 15.84
N LEU A 393 -16.66 -21.00 14.54
CA LEU A 393 -17.63 -20.90 13.47
C LEU A 393 -18.28 -22.26 13.24
N ASP A 394 -19.61 -22.26 13.16
CA ASP A 394 -20.44 -23.37 12.70
C ASP A 394 -21.18 -22.94 11.44
N LEU A 395 -20.77 -23.52 10.30
CA LEU A 395 -21.32 -23.24 8.97
C LEU A 395 -22.71 -23.87 8.75
N GLY A 396 -23.19 -24.70 9.68
CA GLY A 396 -24.46 -25.42 9.56
C GLY A 396 -24.43 -26.68 8.67
N ASP A 397 -23.46 -26.80 7.75
CA ASP A 397 -23.23 -27.98 6.91
C ASP A 397 -21.72 -28.12 6.57
N ASP A 398 -21.34 -29.23 5.96
CA ASP A 398 -19.97 -29.51 5.52
C ASP A 398 -19.68 -28.92 4.12
N TYR A 399 -18.71 -28.00 4.06
CA TYR A 399 -18.24 -27.36 2.83
C TYR A 399 -16.77 -27.69 2.55
N ASP A 400 -16.38 -27.64 1.27
CA ASP A 400 -14.98 -27.71 0.85
C ASP A 400 -14.38 -26.30 0.92
N ILE A 401 -13.38 -26.10 1.78
CA ILE A 401 -12.83 -24.78 2.15
C ILE A 401 -11.31 -24.82 2.04
N ASP A 402 -10.69 -23.77 1.52
CA ASP A 402 -9.23 -23.63 1.43
C ASP A 402 -8.70 -22.27 1.94
N LYS A 403 -9.61 -21.35 2.30
CA LYS A 403 -9.29 -19.98 2.74
C LYS A 403 -10.14 -19.54 3.93
N ILE A 404 -9.49 -18.88 4.89
CA ILE A 404 -10.16 -18.08 5.93
C ILE A 404 -9.63 -16.64 5.85
N VAL A 405 -10.51 -15.65 5.86
CA VAL A 405 -10.13 -14.23 5.92
C VAL A 405 -10.40 -13.69 7.31
N LEU A 406 -9.38 -13.07 7.91
CA LEU A 406 -9.46 -12.46 9.23
C LEU A 406 -9.06 -10.99 9.16
N SER A 407 -9.76 -10.13 9.91
CA SER A 407 -9.39 -8.72 10.09
C SER A 407 -9.54 -8.32 11.56
N GLU A 408 -8.55 -7.64 12.13
CA GLU A 408 -8.69 -6.96 13.43
C GLU A 408 -9.51 -5.67 13.25
N HIS A 409 -10.17 -5.22 14.31
CA HIS A 409 -10.78 -3.88 14.33
C HIS A 409 -9.69 -2.83 14.54
N ILE A 410 -8.95 -2.50 13.49
CA ILE A 410 -7.71 -1.71 13.57
C ILE A 410 -7.90 -0.28 14.09
N ALA A 411 -9.13 0.26 14.12
CA ALA A 411 -9.43 1.53 14.80
C ALA A 411 -9.18 1.47 16.32
N THR A 412 -9.15 0.26 16.89
CA THR A 412 -8.73 -0.01 18.29
C THR A 412 -7.27 -0.44 18.42
N GLY A 413 -6.50 -0.37 17.32
CA GLY A 413 -5.09 -0.72 17.26
C GLY A 413 -4.84 -2.13 16.71
N GLN A 414 -3.55 -2.50 16.60
CA GLN A 414 -3.11 -3.83 16.18
C GLN A 414 -2.60 -4.59 17.41
N GLN A 415 -3.25 -5.72 17.73
CA GLN A 415 -3.09 -6.40 19.01
C GLN A 415 -2.59 -7.83 18.91
N ILE A 416 -3.09 -8.62 17.96
CA ILE A 416 -2.80 -10.06 17.84
C ILE A 416 -1.35 -10.26 17.38
N GLU A 417 -0.59 -11.06 18.14
CA GLU A 417 0.81 -11.37 17.85
C GLU A 417 1.01 -12.80 17.34
N LYS A 418 0.09 -13.70 17.68
CA LYS A 418 0.09 -15.10 17.27
C LYS A 418 -1.30 -15.73 17.35
N PHE A 419 -1.64 -16.55 16.37
CA PHE A 419 -2.91 -17.27 16.32
C PHE A 419 -2.77 -18.58 15.53
N SER A 420 -3.73 -19.50 15.74
CA SER A 420 -3.89 -20.71 14.96
C SER A 420 -5.34 -20.89 14.52
N LEU A 421 -5.54 -21.49 13.34
CA LEU A 421 -6.85 -21.97 12.89
C LEU A 421 -6.88 -23.49 12.94
N TYR A 422 -8.02 -24.03 13.35
CA TYR A 422 -8.31 -25.45 13.37
C TYR A 422 -9.61 -25.73 12.61
N GLY A 423 -9.62 -26.75 11.77
CA GLY A 423 -10.83 -27.28 11.14
C GLY A 423 -11.20 -28.63 11.75
N GLN A 424 -12.49 -28.91 11.93
CA GLN A 424 -12.93 -30.24 12.36
C GLN A 424 -13.07 -31.16 11.14
N ILE A 425 -12.06 -32.00 10.91
CA ILE A 425 -11.98 -32.90 9.75
C ILE A 425 -12.10 -34.35 10.23
N ASN A 426 -13.10 -35.08 9.72
CA ASN A 426 -13.42 -36.44 10.15
C ASN A 426 -13.62 -36.55 11.68
N GLY A 427 -14.37 -35.59 12.24
CA GLY A 427 -14.68 -35.51 13.67
C GLY A 427 -13.52 -35.10 14.58
N LYS A 428 -12.35 -34.74 14.02
CA LYS A 428 -11.16 -34.35 14.80
C LYS A 428 -10.71 -32.94 14.45
N TRP A 429 -10.43 -32.13 15.47
CA TRP A 429 -9.79 -30.83 15.28
C TRP A 429 -8.36 -31.02 14.77
N LYS A 430 -8.09 -30.51 13.57
CA LYS A 430 -6.76 -30.46 12.97
C LYS A 430 -6.35 -29.01 12.78
N LYS A 431 -5.11 -28.68 13.12
CA LYS A 431 -4.55 -27.36 12.82
C LYS A 431 -4.41 -27.23 11.31
N ILE A 432 -5.09 -26.26 10.72
CA ILE A 432 -5.08 -25.99 9.27
C ILE A 432 -4.17 -24.80 8.93
N PHE A 433 -3.99 -23.85 9.86
CA PHE A 433 -3.12 -22.70 9.66
C PHE A 433 -2.51 -22.21 10.99
N ALA A 434 -1.35 -21.57 10.91
CA ALA A 434 -0.72 -20.84 12.02
C ALA A 434 -0.10 -19.55 11.51
N GLY A 435 -0.36 -18.44 12.20
CA GLY A 435 0.10 -17.10 11.82
C GLY A 435 0.64 -16.31 13.00
N THR A 436 1.21 -15.14 12.69
CA THR A 436 1.64 -14.17 13.69
C THR A 436 0.60 -13.06 13.84
N VAL A 437 0.71 -11.99 13.06
CA VAL A 437 -0.17 -10.81 13.12
C VAL A 437 -1.34 -10.94 12.15
N ILE A 438 -2.51 -10.37 12.50
CA ILE A 438 -3.65 -10.27 11.59
C ILE A 438 -3.71 -8.87 10.96
N GLY A 439 -3.83 -7.83 11.78
CA GLY A 439 -3.93 -6.44 11.34
C GLY A 439 -5.16 -6.15 10.50
N SER A 440 -4.99 -5.32 9.47
CA SER A 440 -6.05 -4.89 8.56
C SER A 440 -6.74 -6.05 7.83
N LYS A 441 -5.96 -7.02 7.34
CA LYS A 441 -6.44 -8.22 6.67
C LYS A 441 -5.38 -9.30 6.65
N ARG A 442 -5.81 -10.54 6.87
CA ARG A 442 -5.01 -11.76 6.77
C ARG A 442 -5.81 -12.81 6.00
N ILE A 443 -5.26 -13.29 4.88
CA ILE A 443 -5.85 -14.40 4.13
C ILE A 443 -5.06 -15.67 4.49
N CYS A 444 -5.69 -16.55 5.27
CA CYS A 444 -5.14 -17.81 5.73
C CYS A 444 -5.44 -18.92 4.72
N ARG A 445 -4.45 -19.27 3.89
CA ARG A 445 -4.56 -20.35 2.88
C ARG A 445 -4.06 -21.69 3.42
N PHE A 446 -4.75 -22.76 3.09
CA PHE A 446 -4.40 -24.14 3.43
C PHE A 446 -4.81 -25.11 2.31
N GLU A 447 -4.50 -26.40 2.47
CA GLU A 447 -4.98 -27.45 1.56
C GLU A 447 -6.50 -27.59 1.72
N GLU A 448 -7.23 -27.59 0.60
CA GLU A 448 -8.68 -27.74 0.58
C GLU A 448 -9.12 -28.93 1.43
N ALA A 449 -10.08 -28.70 2.32
CA ALA A 449 -10.60 -29.73 3.19
C ALA A 449 -12.08 -29.52 3.47
N ARG A 450 -12.82 -30.64 3.49
CA ARG A 450 -14.24 -30.66 3.85
C ARG A 450 -14.43 -30.51 5.36
N MET A 451 -15.13 -29.46 5.79
CA MET A 451 -15.43 -29.19 7.20
C MET A 451 -16.67 -28.30 7.41
N GLN A 452 -17.38 -28.52 8.52
CA GLN A 452 -18.44 -27.64 9.02
C GLN A 452 -17.94 -26.63 10.08
N TYR A 453 -16.98 -27.05 10.92
CA TYR A 453 -16.55 -26.26 12.07
C TYR A 453 -15.11 -25.75 11.91
N ILE A 454 -14.94 -24.45 12.12
CA ILE A 454 -13.63 -23.78 12.10
C ILE A 454 -13.43 -23.05 13.42
N LYS A 455 -12.22 -23.14 13.98
CA LYS A 455 -11.88 -22.51 15.25
C LYS A 455 -10.63 -21.66 15.13
N LEU A 456 -10.77 -20.38 15.42
CA LEU A 456 -9.66 -19.46 15.68
C LEU A 456 -9.26 -19.56 17.15
N VAL A 457 -7.97 -19.71 17.40
CA VAL A 457 -7.37 -19.67 18.74
C VAL A 457 -6.38 -18.52 18.78
N ILE A 458 -6.64 -17.55 19.65
CA ILE A 458 -5.72 -16.45 19.94
C ILE A 458 -4.66 -16.96 20.90
N GLU A 459 -3.40 -17.02 20.44
CA GLU A 459 -2.30 -17.58 21.23
C GLU A 459 -1.53 -16.50 21.99
N GLU A 460 -1.31 -15.34 21.37
CA GLU A 460 -0.59 -14.21 21.97
C GLU A 460 -1.17 -12.88 21.49
N THR A 461 -1.35 -11.93 22.41
CA THR A 461 -1.79 -10.55 22.12
C THR A 461 -0.96 -9.54 22.89
N ARG A 462 -0.99 -8.28 22.45
CA ARG A 462 -0.44 -7.16 23.23
C ARG A 462 -1.26 -6.87 24.49
N CYS A 463 -2.58 -6.75 24.38
CA CYS A 463 -3.47 -6.39 25.51
C CYS A 463 -4.83 -7.11 25.46
N PHE A 464 -5.49 -7.11 24.30
CA PHE A 464 -6.78 -7.74 24.03
C PHE A 464 -6.77 -8.25 22.59
N ALA A 465 -7.82 -8.91 22.13
CA ALA A 465 -8.00 -9.26 20.71
C ALA A 465 -9.33 -8.69 20.21
N THR A 466 -9.32 -8.23 18.96
CA THR A 466 -10.53 -7.88 18.22
C THR A 466 -10.56 -8.62 16.89
N ILE A 467 -11.76 -9.00 16.45
CA ILE A 467 -12.00 -9.55 15.11
C ILE A 467 -13.21 -8.84 14.53
N ALA A 468 -12.98 -8.04 13.49
CA ALA A 468 -14.01 -7.32 12.74
C ALA A 468 -14.54 -8.14 11.56
N ARG A 469 -13.76 -9.11 11.06
CA ARG A 469 -14.18 -10.00 9.97
C ARG A 469 -13.63 -11.40 10.18
N PHE A 470 -14.50 -12.39 10.02
CA PHE A 470 -14.17 -13.81 9.94
C PHE A 470 -14.97 -14.42 8.79
N GLU A 471 -14.30 -14.70 7.67
CA GLU A 471 -14.92 -15.17 6.43
C GLU A 471 -14.33 -16.54 6.05
N ALA A 472 -15.11 -17.39 5.35
CA ALA A 472 -14.68 -18.71 4.90
C ALA A 472 -14.98 -18.93 3.40
N TYR A 473 -13.98 -19.40 2.65
CA TYR A 473 -14.04 -19.58 1.18
C TYR A 473 -13.37 -20.87 0.70
#